data_AF-A0A1H2Q442-F1
#
_entry.id   AF-A0A1H2Q442-F1
#
_cell.length_a   1.000
_cell.length_b   1.000
_cell.length_c   1.000
_cell.angle_alpha   90.00
_cell.angle_beta   90.00
_cell.angle_gamma   90.00
#
_symmetry.space_group_name_H-M   'P 1'
#
loop_
_entity.id
_entity.type
_entity.pdbx_description
1 polymer ?
#
loop_
_entity_poly.entity_id
_entity_poly.type
_entity_poly.pdbx_seq_one_letter_code
_entity_poly.pdbx_strand_id
1 'polypeptide(L)' 'MKKLNTSQKIVLVLGVVLVGISIFGKFNQWEYGSYYPIFYAGISMSWIAFLPSRKKCHNPFKKKQTQTSN' A
#
# COMPACT_ATOMS: atom_id res chain seq x y z
N MET A 1 5.11 17.07 5.51
CA MET A 1 4.90 15.79 4.80
C MET A 1 4.85 14.66 5.83
N LYS A 2 3.77 13.88 5.92
CA LYS A 2 3.69 12.75 6.87
C LYS A 2 4.73 11.70 6.49
N LYS A 3 5.59 11.33 7.43
CA LYS A 3 6.63 10.29 7.27
C LYS A 3 5.94 8.98 6.85
N LEU A 4 6.32 8.40 5.71
CA LEU A 4 5.81 7.07 5.32
C LEU A 4 6.22 6.04 6.38
N ASN A 5 5.25 5.29 6.88
CA ASN A 5 5.50 4.17 7.78
C ASN A 5 6.29 3.07 7.07
N THR A 6 7.02 2.24 7.82
CA THR A 6 7.83 1.13 7.29
C THR A 6 7.02 0.23 6.35
N SER A 7 5.78 -0.10 6.71
CA SER A 7 4.88 -0.89 5.86
C SER A 7 4.55 -0.20 4.52
N GLN A 8 4.34 1.12 4.50
CA GLN A 8 4.07 1.86 3.26
C GLN A 8 5.31 1.90 2.37
N LYS A 9 6.50 2.04 2.97
CA LYS A 9 7.77 1.95 2.21
C LYS A 9 7.96 0.58 1.56
N ILE A 10 7.65 -0.50 2.29
CA ILE A 10 7.74 -1.87 1.76
C ILE A 10 6.78 -2.04 0.57
N VAL A 11 5.51 -1.63 0.73
CA VAL A 11 4.51 -1.69 -0.35
C VAL A 11 4.94 -0.87 -1.57
N LEU A 12 5.53 0.31 -1.35
CA LEU A 12 6.05 1.14 -2.43
C LEU A 12 7.18 0.44 -3.20
N VAL A 13 8.15 -0.13 -2.48
CA VAL A 13 9.29 -0.84 -3.08
C VAL A 13 8.82 -2.06 -3.87
N LEU A 14 7.90 -2.86 -3.31
CA LEU A 14 7.30 -4.00 -4.04
C LEU A 14 6.58 -3.54 -5.30
N GLY A 15 5.79 -2.47 -5.24
CA GLY A 15 5.11 -1.92 -6.40
C GLY A 15 6.08 -1.49 -7.51
N VAL A 16 7.17 -0.81 -7.14
CA VAL A 16 8.22 -0.40 -8.10
C VAL A 16 8.90 -1.61 -8.74
N VAL A 17 9.21 -2.65 -7.96
CA VAL A 17 9.81 -3.89 -8.49
C VAL A 17 8.87 -4.58 -9.49
N LEU A 18 7.58 -4.70 -9.17
CA LEU A 18 6.59 -5.30 -10.06
C LEU A 18 6.44 -4.52 -11.38
N VAL A 19 6.44 -3.18 -11.31
CA VAL A 19 6.44 -2.33 -12.51
C VAL A 19 7.69 -2.59 -13.35
N GLY A 20 8.87 -2.68 -12.72
CA GLY A 20 10.12 -3.01 -13.40
C GLY A 20 10.08 -4.37 -14.11
N ILE A 21 9.60 -5.40 -13.44
CA ILE A 21 9.43 -6.76 -14.01
C ILE A 21 8.48 -6.72 -15.20
N SER A 22 7.41 -5.94 -15.13
CA SER A 22 6.42 -5.85 -16.21
C SER A 22 6.96 -5.13 -17.44
N ILE A 23 7.74 -4.06 -17.23
CA ILE A 23 8.44 -3.36 -18.30
C ILE A 23 9.46 -4.29 -18.95
N PHE A 24 10.21 -5.03 -18.15
CA PHE A 24 11.13 -6.06 -18.64
C PHE A 24 10.39 -7.12 -19.47
N GLY A 25 9.27 -7.66 -18.97
CA GLY A 25 8.43 -8.60 -19.70
C GLY A 25 7.95 -8.05 -21.05
N LYS A 26 7.52 -6.80 -21.09
CA LYS A 26 7.13 -6.11 -22.34
C LYS A 26 8.30 -6.06 -23.34
N PHE A 27 9.52 -5.73 -22.91
CA PHE A 27 10.69 -5.71 -23.79
C PHE A 27 11.12 -7.10 -24.27
N ASN A 28 10.86 -8.14 -23.48
CA ASN A 28 11.10 -9.54 -23.84
C ASN A 28 9.92 -10.18 -24.57
N GLN A 29 8.96 -9.39 -25.07
CA GLN A 29 7.80 -9.86 -25.83
C GLN A 29 6.93 -10.88 -25.08
N TRP A 30 6.85 -10.77 -23.75
CA TRP A 30 5.85 -11.54 -22.99
C TRP A 30 4.45 -11.22 -23.49
N GLU A 31 3.56 -12.21 -23.43
CA GLU A 31 2.16 -12.00 -23.78
C GLU A 31 1.56 -10.88 -22.92
N TYR A 32 0.67 -10.09 -23.53
CA TYR A 32 -0.02 -8.99 -22.86
C TYR A 32 -0.70 -9.44 -21.55
N GLY A 33 -1.36 -10.61 -21.59
CA GLY A 33 -2.03 -11.19 -20.43
C GLY A 33 -1.08 -11.54 -19.26
N SER A 34 0.23 -11.64 -19.51
CA SER A 34 1.23 -12.00 -18.51
C SER A 34 1.86 -10.76 -17.88
N TYR A 35 2.29 -9.77 -18.68
CA TYR A 35 2.96 -8.59 -18.12
C TYR A 35 2.00 -7.48 -17.68
N TYR A 36 0.81 -7.36 -18.31
CA TYR A 36 -0.12 -6.27 -18.02
C TYR A 36 -0.76 -6.35 -16.62
N PRO A 37 -1.20 -7.52 -16.12
CA PRO A 37 -1.72 -7.62 -14.75
C PRO A 37 -0.66 -7.31 -13.70
N ILE A 38 0.59 -7.73 -13.93
CA ILE A 38 1.72 -7.43 -13.04
C ILE A 38 1.98 -5.91 -13.01
N PHE A 39 1.90 -5.25 -14.16
CA PHE A 39 2.08 -3.81 -14.28
C PHE A 39 1.00 -3.05 -13.52
N TYR A 40 -0.25 -3.45 -13.75
CA TYR A 40 -1.41 -2.85 -13.11
C TYR A 40 -1.38 -3.03 -11.59
N ALA A 41 -1.05 -4.25 -11.13
CA ALA A 41 -0.87 -4.54 -9.71
C ALA A 41 0.26 -3.70 -9.09
N GLY A 42 1.42 -3.61 -9.76
CA GLY A 42 2.55 -2.81 -9.31
C GLY A 42 2.21 -1.33 -9.17
N ILE A 43 1.59 -0.73 -10.19
CA ILE A 43 1.15 0.68 -10.15
C ILE A 43 0.13 0.91 -9.03
N SER A 44 -0.87 0.03 -8.90
CA SER A 44 -1.91 0.18 -7.87
C SER A 44 -1.32 0.10 -6.46
N MET A 45 -0.38 -0.83 -6.21
CA MET A 45 0.33 -0.94 -4.95
C MET A 45 1.19 0.30 -4.66
N SER A 46 1.94 0.79 -5.66
CA SER A 46 2.72 2.02 -5.51
C SER A 46 1.82 3.21 -5.16
N TRP A 47 0.65 3.33 -5.79
CA TRP A 47 -0.33 4.37 -5.46
C TRP A 47 -0.85 4.25 -4.02
N ILE A 48 -1.18 3.03 -3.58
CA ILE A 48 -1.67 2.74 -2.22
C ILE A 48 -0.70 3.15 -1.12
N ALA A 49 0.61 3.08 -1.38
CA ALA A 49 1.61 3.54 -0.42
C ALA A 49 1.49 5.03 -0.06
N PHE A 50 0.95 5.85 -0.98
CA PHE A 50 0.71 7.29 -0.76
C PHE A 50 -0.64 7.61 -0.13
N LEU A 51 -1.56 6.63 -0.03
CA LEU A 51 -2.80 6.87 0.69
C LEU A 51 -2.48 7.16 2.16
N PRO A 52 -3.07 8.22 2.73
CA PRO A 52 -2.87 8.53 4.13
C PRO A 52 -3.41 7.37 4.96
N SER A 53 -2.52 6.62 5.60
CA SER A 53 -2.90 5.59 6.57
C SER A 53 -3.62 6.28 7.72
N ARG A 54 -4.96 6.30 7.67
CA ARG A 54 -5.83 6.81 8.73
C ARG A 54 -5.82 5.82 9.91
N LYS A 55 -4.65 5.61 10.53
CA LYS A 55 -4.56 5.00 11.86
C LYS A 55 -5.02 6.01 12.90
N LYS A 56 -6.30 6.34 12.88
CA LYS A 56 -7.07 6.88 14.01
C LYS A 56 -8.53 6.57 13.70
N CYS A 57 -8.91 5.29 13.82
CA CYS A 57 -10.22 5.01 14.39
C CYS A 57 -10.13 5.48 15.85
N HIS A 58 -10.27 6.78 16.07
CA HIS A 58 -10.74 7.25 17.37
C HIS A 58 -12.15 6.68 17.45
N ASN A 59 -12.36 5.65 18.26
CA ASN A 59 -13.71 5.18 18.52
C ASN A 59 -14.30 6.13 19.58
N PRO A 60 -15.10 7.15 19.22
CA PRO A 60 -15.71 8.03 20.21
C PRO A 60 -16.63 7.26 21.18
N PHE A 61 -16.97 6.01 20.86
CA PHE A 61 -17.81 5.13 21.67
C PHE A 61 -17.06 4.19 22.61
N LYS A 62 -15.73 4.26 22.73
CA LYS A 62 -15.05 3.59 23.86
C LYS A 62 -15.39 4.37 25.14
N LYS A 63 -16.44 3.92 25.84
CA LYS A 63 -16.77 4.35 27.21
C LYS A 63 -15.47 4.41 28.03
N LYS A 64 -15.11 5.61 28.50
CA LYS A 64 -14.18 5.74 29.62
C LYS A 64 -14.77 4.88 30.73
N GLN A 65 -14.07 3.84 31.17
CA GLN A 65 -14.40 3.23 32.45
C GLN A 65 -14.21 4.34 33.48
N THR A 66 -15.32 4.87 33.96
CA THR A 66 -15.36 5.74 35.13
C THR A 66 -14.64 4.97 36.23
N GLN A 67 -13.52 5.51 36.72
CA GLN A 67 -12.94 5.02 37.96
C GLN A 67 -13.99 5.26 39.05
N THR A 68 -14.73 4.22 39.41
CA THR A 68 -15.52 4.21 40.63
C THR A 68 -14.52 4.07 41.78
N SER A 69 -14.10 5.19 42.33
CA SER A 69 -13.61 5.25 43.70
C SER A 69 -14.85 5.30 44.59
N ASN A 70 -15.13 4.22 45.32
CA ASN A 70 -15.76 4.19 46.64
C ASN A 70 -15.71 2.77 47.19
#